data_AF-A0A9Q0S863-F1
#
_entry.id   AF-A0A9Q0S863-F1
#
_cell.length_a   1.000
_cell.length_b   1.000
_cell.length_c   1.000
_cell.angle_alpha   90.00
_cell.angle_beta   90.00
_cell.angle_gamma   90.00
#
_symmetry.space_group_name_H-M   'P 1'
#
loop_
_entity.id
_entity.type
_entity.pdbx_description
1 polymer ?
#
loop_
_entity_poly.entity_id
_entity_poly.type
_entity_poly.pdbx_seq_one_letter_code
_entity_poly.pdbx_strand_id
1 'polypeptide(L)'
;CLCHLQVHLKMNGLNLSELCCLFCCPPFPGKIASKLAFLPPECSYDLKADENSSTKFKMTLHEKADWQYGDREKDLFESFFVRSSRGNRIACLFVRCSTNARFTILFSHGNAVDLGQMTSFFIGLGQRINCNIFSYDYSGYGMSTGKPTEKNLYADIDAAWHALRTRYGISPENIILYGQSIGTVPTVDFSSRYQVGAVILHSPLMSGMRVAFPTTQRTWFFDAFPSIDKVPKVTSPVLVIHGTEDEVIDFSHGVTIYEKCPRAVQPLWVEGAGHNDVEMYSQYLERLKQFVSVELVN
;
A
#
# COMPACT_ATOMS: atom_id res chain seq x y z
N CYS A 1 0.43 16.88 -28.44
CA CYS A 1 1.65 17.67 -28.19
C CYS A 1 1.84 17.79 -26.69
N LEU A 2 2.99 17.33 -26.18
CA LEU A 2 3.48 17.38 -24.79
C LEU A 2 2.70 16.46 -23.82
N CYS A 3 3.26 15.54 -23.05
CA CYS A 3 4.64 15.12 -22.79
C CYS A 3 4.61 13.63 -22.38
N HIS A 4 5.35 12.78 -23.12
CA HIS A 4 5.74 11.46 -22.64
C HIS A 4 6.79 11.65 -21.53
N LEU A 5 6.44 11.35 -20.28
CA LEU A 5 7.44 11.14 -19.23
C LEU A 5 7.78 9.64 -19.20
N GLN A 6 8.65 9.24 -20.10
CA GLN A 6 9.25 7.91 -20.13
C GLN A 6 10.28 7.87 -18.99
N VAL A 7 9.92 7.34 -17.82
CA VAL A 7 10.86 7.08 -16.73
C VAL A 7 11.71 5.88 -17.15
N HIS A 8 12.80 6.17 -17.86
CA HIS A 8 13.80 5.19 -18.24
C HIS A 8 14.71 4.93 -17.02
N LEU A 9 14.30 4.02 -16.13
CA LEU A 9 15.16 3.49 -15.07
C LEU A 9 16.18 2.53 -15.68
N LYS A 10 17.26 3.08 -16.25
CA LYS A 10 18.48 2.32 -16.54
C LYS A 10 19.14 1.93 -15.21
N MET A 11 19.07 0.66 -14.82
CA MET A 11 19.90 0.06 -13.77
C MET A 11 21.36 -0.12 -14.22
N ASN A 12 22.05 0.96 -14.60
CA ASN A 12 23.48 0.94 -14.86
C ASN A 12 24.15 2.07 -14.08
N GLY A 13 24.56 1.78 -12.84
CA GLY A 13 25.18 2.80 -12.00
C GLY A 13 25.86 2.34 -10.72
N LEU A 14 26.05 1.04 -10.46
CA LEU A 14 26.82 0.60 -9.29
C LEU A 14 28.27 0.31 -9.70
N ASN A 15 29.20 1.10 -9.18
CA ASN A 15 30.63 0.86 -9.33
C ASN A 15 31.04 -0.38 -8.50
N LEU A 16 32.01 -1.16 -8.97
CA LEU A 16 32.59 -2.30 -8.24
C LEU A 16 33.02 -1.90 -6.80
N SER A 17 33.44 -0.64 -6.61
CA SER A 17 33.74 -0.06 -5.29
C SER A 17 32.52 0.04 -4.36
N GLU A 18 31.34 0.38 -4.89
CA GLU A 18 30.09 0.45 -4.12
C GLU A 18 29.57 -0.95 -3.76
N LEU A 19 29.78 -1.91 -4.67
CA LEU A 19 29.55 -3.33 -4.40
C LEU A 19 30.49 -3.86 -3.31
N CYS A 20 31.77 -3.47 -3.31
CA CYS A 20 32.73 -3.85 -2.26
C CYS A 20 32.42 -3.21 -0.91
N CYS A 21 31.92 -1.97 -0.86
CA CYS A 21 31.46 -1.34 0.39
C CYS A 21 30.24 -2.04 1.01
N LEU A 22 29.43 -2.75 0.21
CA LEU A 22 28.34 -3.61 0.68
C LEU A 22 28.82 -4.87 1.41
N PHE A 23 30.05 -5.35 1.12
CA PHE A 23 30.58 -6.62 1.65
C PHE A 23 31.78 -6.48 2.59
N CYS A 24 32.54 -5.37 2.55
CA CYS A 24 33.83 -5.27 3.24
C CYS A 24 33.88 -4.29 4.43
N CYS A 25 32.85 -3.46 4.65
CA CYS A 25 32.78 -2.54 5.80
C CYS A 25 31.35 -2.48 6.36
N PRO A 26 31.09 -2.87 7.62
CA PRO A 26 29.73 -2.85 8.15
C PRO A 26 29.24 -1.41 8.34
N PRO A 27 28.04 -1.11 7.81
CA PRO A 27 26.93 -1.01 8.73
C PRO A 27 25.79 -1.94 8.33
N PHE A 28 25.04 -2.41 9.34
CA PHE A 28 23.87 -3.31 9.24
C PHE A 28 23.14 -3.27 7.88
N PRO A 29 23.12 -4.38 7.10
CA PRO A 29 22.51 -4.47 5.77
C PRO A 29 21.10 -3.87 5.67
N GLY A 30 20.31 -3.96 6.75
CA GLY A 30 18.95 -3.41 6.81
C GLY A 30 18.85 -1.89 6.65
N LYS A 31 19.89 -1.09 6.96
CA LYS A 31 19.86 0.38 6.81
C LYS A 31 20.08 0.84 5.36
N ILE A 32 20.85 0.09 4.58
CA ILE A 32 21.12 0.39 3.16
C ILE A 32 19.94 -0.12 2.33
N ALA A 33 19.48 -1.35 2.59
CA ALA A 33 18.28 -1.90 1.96
C ALA A 33 17.05 -1.01 2.18
N SER A 34 16.84 -0.45 3.39
CA SER A 34 15.74 0.48 3.63
C SER A 34 15.85 1.78 2.83
N LYS A 35 17.06 2.30 2.60
CA LYS A 35 17.24 3.53 1.82
C LYS A 35 17.03 3.33 0.32
N LEU A 36 17.25 2.12 -0.18
CA LEU A 36 17.04 1.76 -1.58
C LEU A 36 15.60 1.28 -1.84
N ALA A 37 14.95 0.69 -0.84
CA ALA A 37 13.59 0.18 -0.96
C ALA A 37 12.51 1.27 -0.79
N PHE A 38 12.76 2.30 0.02
CA PHE A 38 11.78 3.35 0.29
C PHE A 38 12.14 4.66 -0.40
N LEU A 39 11.24 5.13 -1.26
CA LEU A 39 11.38 6.36 -2.05
C LEU A 39 10.22 7.32 -1.75
N PRO A 40 10.10 7.85 -0.52
CA PRO A 40 9.04 8.80 -0.19
C PRO A 40 9.11 10.02 -1.13
N PRO A 41 7.99 10.43 -1.74
CA PRO A 41 7.97 11.62 -2.56
C PRO A 41 8.10 12.87 -1.68
N GLU A 42 8.33 14.03 -2.30
CA GLU A 42 8.15 15.28 -1.57
C GLU A 42 6.68 15.46 -1.17
N CYS A 43 6.42 15.68 0.12
CA CYS A 43 5.06 15.78 0.68
C CYS A 43 4.13 16.68 -0.14
N SER A 44 3.03 16.13 -0.66
CA SER A 44 2.08 16.78 -1.58
C SER A 44 0.93 17.50 -0.89
N TYR A 45 0.93 17.55 0.44
CA TYR A 45 -0.15 18.14 1.22
C TYR A 45 0.35 18.68 2.56
N ASP A 46 -0.47 19.52 3.19
CA ASP A 46 -0.33 19.94 4.58
C ASP A 46 -1.54 19.51 5.41
N LEU A 47 -1.32 19.26 6.71
CA LEU A 47 -2.37 19.06 7.70
C LEU A 47 -2.36 20.21 8.70
N LYS A 48 -3.42 21.02 8.69
CA LYS A 48 -3.60 22.12 9.66
C LYS A 48 -4.70 21.74 10.65
N ALA A 49 -4.49 22.03 11.94
CA ALA A 49 -5.52 21.78 12.94
C ALA A 49 -6.81 22.51 12.56
N ASP A 50 -7.94 21.83 12.65
CA ASP A 50 -9.24 22.45 12.46
C ASP A 50 -9.55 23.33 13.69
N GLU A 51 -9.81 24.62 13.48
CA GLU A 51 -10.11 25.56 14.56
C GLU A 51 -11.34 25.13 15.38
N ASN A 52 -12.23 24.32 14.79
CA ASN A 52 -13.44 23.82 15.42
C ASN A 52 -13.29 22.41 16.02
N SER A 53 -12.12 21.76 15.90
CA SER A 53 -11.91 20.40 16.39
C SER A 53 -10.47 20.14 16.83
N SER A 54 -10.30 19.74 18.10
CA SER A 54 -8.98 19.40 18.65
C SER A 54 -8.36 18.12 18.07
N THR A 55 -9.10 17.34 17.29
CA THR A 55 -8.67 16.01 16.80
C THR A 55 -8.78 15.85 15.28
N LYS A 56 -9.30 16.85 14.56
CA LYS A 56 -9.41 16.84 13.11
C LYS A 56 -8.43 17.85 12.51
N PHE A 57 -7.88 17.47 11.37
CA PHE A 57 -7.02 18.32 10.60
C PHE A 57 -7.69 18.58 9.25
N LYS A 58 -7.56 19.80 8.75
CA LYS A 58 -7.92 20.14 7.38
C LYS A 58 -6.72 19.83 6.50
N MET A 59 -6.95 18.99 5.48
CA MET A 59 -5.96 18.67 4.46
C MET A 59 -5.95 19.76 3.39
N THR A 60 -4.79 20.35 3.14
CA THR A 60 -4.56 21.27 2.03
C THR A 60 -3.66 20.58 1.02
N LEU A 61 -4.17 20.33 -0.18
CA LEU A 61 -3.42 19.71 -1.27
C LEU A 61 -2.55 20.74 -2.00
N HIS A 62 -1.33 20.36 -2.36
CA HIS A 62 -0.44 21.12 -3.22
C HIS A 62 -0.60 20.69 -4.68
N GLU A 63 -0.02 21.44 -5.61
CA GLU A 63 -0.12 21.16 -7.06
C GLU A 63 0.34 19.73 -7.42
N LYS A 64 1.42 19.26 -6.81
CA LYS A 64 1.96 17.89 -6.97
C LYS A 64 1.05 16.76 -6.50
N ALA A 65 -0.04 17.06 -5.79
CA ALA A 65 -1.06 16.06 -5.45
C ALA A 65 -1.88 15.64 -6.68
N ASP A 66 -1.79 16.38 -7.80
CA ASP A 66 -2.56 16.14 -9.03
C ASP A 66 -4.05 15.94 -8.74
N TRP A 67 -4.65 16.93 -8.08
CA TRP A 67 -6.04 16.89 -7.66
C TRP A 67 -6.98 17.02 -8.86
N GLN A 68 -7.86 16.02 -9.07
CA GLN A 68 -8.67 15.89 -10.29
C GLN A 68 -10.15 16.26 -10.11
N TYR A 69 -10.59 16.65 -8.90
CA TYR A 69 -11.98 16.98 -8.59
C TYR A 69 -12.16 18.45 -8.20
N GLY A 70 -13.41 18.86 -7.89
CA GLY A 70 -13.70 20.18 -7.37
C GLY A 70 -13.31 20.33 -5.90
N ASP A 71 -13.44 21.55 -5.36
CA ASP A 71 -13.17 21.81 -3.95
C ASP A 71 -14.19 21.15 -3.01
N ARG A 72 -15.41 20.89 -3.48
CA ARG A 72 -16.47 20.27 -2.68
C ARG A 72 -16.14 18.82 -2.32
N GLU A 73 -15.48 18.09 -3.21
CA GLU A 73 -15.07 16.70 -2.95
C GLU A 73 -14.05 16.59 -1.81
N LYS A 74 -13.38 17.69 -1.43
CA LYS A 74 -12.50 17.71 -0.25
C LYS A 74 -13.28 17.54 1.06
N ASP A 75 -14.58 17.79 1.09
CA ASP A 75 -15.45 17.54 2.25
C ASP A 75 -15.64 16.04 2.54
N LEU A 76 -15.25 15.16 1.60
CA LEU A 76 -15.23 13.71 1.81
C LEU A 76 -14.08 13.26 2.71
N PHE A 77 -13.10 14.14 2.94
CA PHE A 77 -11.87 13.82 3.66
C PHE A 77 -11.98 14.14 5.14
N GLU A 78 -11.61 13.17 5.97
CA GLU A 78 -11.28 13.40 7.37
C GLU A 78 -9.84 12.96 7.60
N SER A 79 -8.95 13.93 7.84
CA SER A 79 -7.55 13.66 8.16
C SER A 79 -7.24 13.93 9.62
N PHE A 80 -6.31 13.14 10.15
CA PHE A 80 -5.87 13.23 11.54
C PHE A 80 -4.55 12.49 11.71
N PHE A 81 -3.95 12.62 12.89
CA PHE A 81 -2.76 11.86 13.25
C PHE A 81 -3.08 10.77 14.26
N VAL A 82 -2.41 9.63 14.12
CA VAL A 82 -2.34 8.57 15.14
C VAL A 82 -0.91 8.42 15.61
N ARG A 83 -0.71 7.72 16.73
CA ARG A 83 0.62 7.40 17.25
C ARG A 83 0.89 5.91 17.12
N SER A 84 1.96 5.55 16.44
CA SER A 84 2.37 4.15 16.36
C SER A 84 3.04 3.67 17.64
N SER A 85 3.08 2.36 17.85
CA SER A 85 3.75 1.74 19.01
C SER A 85 5.25 2.04 19.07
N ARG A 86 5.82 2.50 17.95
CA ARG A 86 7.22 2.94 17.83
C ARG A 86 7.41 4.44 18.05
N GLY A 87 6.35 5.15 18.45
CA GLY A 87 6.38 6.55 18.87
C GLY A 87 6.27 7.56 17.73
N ASN A 88 6.12 7.10 16.49
CA ASN A 88 5.96 7.98 15.33
C ASN A 88 4.52 8.50 15.27
N ARG A 89 4.38 9.76 14.87
CA ARG A 89 3.10 10.36 14.48
C ARG A 89 2.84 10.02 13.02
N ILE A 90 1.70 9.39 12.75
CA ILE A 90 1.29 8.86 11.45
C ILE A 90 0.08 9.62 10.94
N ALA A 91 0.19 10.20 9.75
CA ALA A 91 -0.91 10.86 9.07
C ALA A 91 -1.90 9.80 8.55
N CYS A 92 -3.17 10.00 8.81
CA CYS A 92 -4.27 9.16 8.34
C CYS A 92 -5.29 10.00 7.58
N LEU A 93 -5.96 9.34 6.64
CA LEU A 93 -7.03 9.90 5.83
C LEU A 93 -8.18 8.91 5.76
N PHE A 94 -9.37 9.31 6.20
CA PHE A 94 -10.63 8.62 5.92
C PHE A 94 -11.35 9.36 4.79
N VAL A 95 -11.69 8.66 3.71
CA VAL A 95 -12.50 9.14 2.59
C VAL A 95 -13.88 8.48 2.63
N ARG A 96 -14.92 9.29 2.81
CA ARG A 96 -16.31 8.83 2.83
C ARG A 96 -16.89 8.74 1.42
N CYS A 97 -16.55 7.69 0.69
CA CYS A 97 -16.96 7.55 -0.70
C CYS A 97 -18.44 7.20 -0.88
N SER A 98 -19.07 6.56 0.12
CA SER A 98 -20.49 6.19 0.06
C SER A 98 -21.14 6.16 1.44
N THR A 99 -22.39 6.59 1.51
CA THR A 99 -23.19 6.64 2.75
C THR A 99 -23.74 5.29 3.18
N ASN A 100 -23.81 4.31 2.26
CA ASN A 100 -24.30 2.95 2.52
C ASN A 100 -23.24 1.88 2.27
N ALA A 101 -21.96 2.26 2.25
CA ALA A 101 -20.85 1.32 2.11
C ALA A 101 -20.85 0.30 3.27
N ARG A 102 -20.97 -0.99 2.94
CA ARG A 102 -20.82 -2.08 3.90
C ARG A 102 -19.37 -2.23 4.36
N PHE A 103 -18.44 -2.10 3.42
CA PHE A 103 -17.02 -2.33 3.65
C PHE A 103 -16.24 -1.02 3.70
N THR A 104 -15.20 -0.99 4.54
CA THR A 104 -14.15 0.02 4.51
C THR A 104 -12.83 -0.63 4.14
N ILE A 105 -12.13 -0.05 3.17
CA ILE A 105 -10.81 -0.52 2.77
C ILE A 105 -9.76 0.17 3.64
N LEU A 106 -8.93 -0.60 4.33
CA LEU A 106 -7.66 -0.11 4.88
C LEU A 106 -6.58 -0.26 3.80
N PHE A 107 -6.24 0.86 3.17
CA PHE A 107 -5.34 0.92 2.01
C PHE A 107 -3.90 1.24 2.44
N SER A 108 -2.96 0.37 2.12
CA SER A 108 -1.51 0.57 2.22
C SER A 108 -0.96 0.93 0.84
N HIS A 109 -0.58 2.19 0.65
CA HIS A 109 -0.21 2.77 -0.65
C HIS A 109 1.16 2.31 -1.18
N GLY A 110 1.43 2.60 -2.47
CA GLY A 110 2.71 2.28 -3.12
C GLY A 110 3.91 3.11 -2.62
N ASN A 111 5.10 2.80 -3.14
CA ASN A 111 6.36 3.32 -2.63
C ASN A 111 6.63 4.80 -2.92
N ALA A 112 6.19 5.31 -4.07
CA ALA A 112 6.56 6.64 -4.57
C ALA A 112 5.38 7.63 -4.54
N VAL A 113 4.41 7.37 -3.66
CA VAL A 113 3.20 8.17 -3.49
C VAL A 113 2.98 8.48 -2.01
N ASP A 114 2.26 9.55 -1.72
CA ASP A 114 1.75 9.87 -0.39
C ASP A 114 0.21 10.02 -0.41
N LEU A 115 -0.39 10.26 0.76
CA LEU A 115 -1.83 10.42 0.88
C LEU A 115 -2.42 11.50 -0.03
N GLY A 116 -1.73 12.62 -0.21
CA GLY A 116 -2.24 13.73 -1.03
C GLY A 116 -2.39 13.32 -2.49
N GLN A 117 -1.37 12.67 -3.06
CA GLN A 117 -1.39 12.14 -4.43
C GLN A 117 -2.45 11.04 -4.63
N MET A 118 -2.73 10.27 -3.58
CA MET A 118 -3.70 9.17 -3.65
C MET A 118 -5.17 9.62 -3.49
N THR A 119 -5.44 10.86 -3.07
CA THR A 119 -6.80 11.34 -2.76
C THR A 119 -7.78 11.17 -3.93
N SER A 120 -7.39 11.59 -5.14
CA SER A 120 -8.22 11.48 -6.36
C SER A 120 -8.56 10.01 -6.67
N PHE A 121 -7.56 9.13 -6.55
CA PHE A 121 -7.73 7.69 -6.75
C PHE A 121 -8.67 7.08 -5.72
N PHE A 122 -8.55 7.43 -4.43
CA PHE A 122 -9.40 6.88 -3.37
C PHE A 122 -10.89 7.20 -3.55
N ILE A 123 -11.22 8.44 -3.94
CA ILE A 123 -12.60 8.80 -4.28
C ILE A 123 -13.10 7.95 -5.44
N GLY A 124 -12.33 7.94 -6.53
CA GLY A 124 -12.70 7.24 -7.75
C GLY A 124 -12.86 5.74 -7.56
N LEU A 125 -11.99 5.11 -6.78
CA LEU A 125 -12.08 3.70 -6.45
C LEU A 125 -13.28 3.43 -5.55
N GLY A 126 -13.34 4.09 -4.38
CA GLY A 126 -14.35 3.81 -3.35
C GLY A 126 -15.78 4.02 -3.83
N GLN A 127 -16.03 5.06 -4.64
CA GLN A 127 -17.36 5.28 -5.24
C GLN A 127 -17.74 4.17 -6.21
N ARG A 128 -16.81 3.69 -7.04
CA ARG A 128 -17.09 2.69 -8.08
C ARG A 128 -17.28 1.28 -7.51
N ILE A 129 -16.69 0.96 -6.36
CA ILE A 129 -16.85 -0.36 -5.70
C ILE A 129 -17.72 -0.31 -4.43
N ASN A 130 -18.32 0.85 -4.14
CA ASN A 130 -19.17 1.10 -2.96
C ASN A 130 -18.48 0.79 -1.61
N CYS A 131 -17.25 1.28 -1.44
CA CYS A 131 -16.47 1.16 -0.20
C CYS A 131 -16.03 2.54 0.28
N ASN A 132 -15.98 2.72 1.60
CA ASN A 132 -15.19 3.81 2.19
C ASN A 132 -13.69 3.45 2.12
N ILE A 133 -12.82 4.45 2.06
CA ILE A 133 -11.37 4.24 2.06
C ILE A 133 -10.77 4.85 3.32
N PHE A 134 -9.89 4.12 3.97
CA PHE A 134 -9.01 4.60 5.02
C PHE A 134 -7.57 4.30 4.62
N SER A 135 -6.73 5.31 4.59
CA SER A 135 -5.32 5.18 4.25
C SER A 135 -4.47 5.93 5.26
N TYR A 136 -3.17 5.65 5.25
CA TYR A 136 -2.18 6.26 6.13
C TYR A 136 -0.84 6.36 5.40
N ASP A 137 -0.07 7.39 5.69
CA ASP A 137 1.32 7.48 5.22
C ASP A 137 2.24 6.67 6.12
N TYR A 138 3.20 5.94 5.56
CA TYR A 138 4.24 5.27 6.34
C TYR A 138 5.10 6.26 7.14
N SER A 139 5.76 5.80 8.20
CA SER A 139 6.77 6.60 8.90
C SER A 139 7.80 7.17 7.94
N GLY A 140 7.96 8.49 7.90
CA GLY A 140 8.86 9.19 6.97
C GLY A 140 8.28 9.49 5.58
N TYR A 141 6.99 9.25 5.37
CA TYR A 141 6.23 9.65 4.17
C TYR A 141 5.30 10.82 4.48
N GLY A 142 5.06 11.68 3.50
CA GLY A 142 4.15 12.82 3.62
C GLY A 142 4.35 13.60 4.93
N MET A 143 3.29 13.72 5.73
CA MET A 143 3.31 14.41 7.03
C MET A 143 3.62 13.48 8.23
N SER A 144 3.88 12.19 7.98
CA SER A 144 4.26 11.21 9.00
C SER A 144 5.72 11.39 9.42
N THR A 145 5.94 11.38 10.74
CA THR A 145 7.29 11.49 11.32
C THR A 145 8.04 10.15 11.27
N GLY A 146 9.35 10.16 11.53
CA GLY A 146 10.14 8.95 11.70
C GLY A 146 10.93 8.60 10.43
N LYS A 147 11.16 7.29 10.21
CA LYS A 147 11.92 6.79 9.06
C LYS A 147 11.24 5.57 8.47
N PRO A 148 11.30 5.36 7.15
CA PRO A 148 10.66 4.22 6.54
C PRO A 148 11.54 2.99 6.75
N THR A 149 11.06 2.08 7.60
CA THR A 149 11.73 0.81 7.91
C THR A 149 10.66 -0.25 8.02
N GLU A 150 11.00 -1.50 7.73
CA GLU A 150 10.07 -2.63 7.82
C GLU A 150 9.33 -2.68 9.18
N LYS A 151 10.06 -2.50 10.28
CA LYS A 151 9.47 -2.48 11.64
C LYS A 151 8.50 -1.31 11.86
N ASN A 152 8.76 -0.16 11.23
CA ASN A 152 7.84 0.97 11.31
C ASN A 152 6.60 0.70 10.44
N LEU A 153 6.74 0.18 9.22
CA LEU A 153 5.60 -0.19 8.37
C LEU A 153 4.59 -1.08 9.11
N TYR A 154 5.07 -2.11 9.82
CA TYR A 154 4.21 -2.98 10.65
C TYR A 154 3.54 -2.22 11.80
N ALA A 155 4.27 -1.36 12.50
CA ALA A 155 3.71 -0.56 13.59
C ALA A 155 2.70 0.49 13.10
N ASP A 156 2.88 0.99 11.87
CA ASP A 156 2.05 2.03 11.29
C ASP A 156 0.70 1.45 10.83
N ILE A 157 0.69 0.27 10.21
CA ILE A 157 -0.58 -0.42 9.91
C ILE A 157 -1.33 -0.84 11.18
N ASP A 158 -0.63 -1.27 12.22
CA ASP A 158 -1.25 -1.60 13.51
C ASP A 158 -1.96 -0.35 14.11
N ALA A 159 -1.35 0.84 13.98
CA ALA A 159 -1.92 2.10 14.46
C ALA A 159 -3.13 2.55 13.61
N ALA A 160 -3.02 2.44 12.29
CA ALA A 160 -4.11 2.69 11.34
C ALA A 160 -5.31 1.79 11.60
N TRP A 161 -5.07 0.48 11.75
CA TRP A 161 -6.09 -0.49 12.14
C TRP A 161 -6.76 -0.12 13.46
N HIS A 162 -5.98 0.21 14.49
CA HIS A 162 -6.53 0.59 15.79
C HIS A 162 -7.47 1.80 15.67
N ALA A 163 -7.10 2.82 14.90
CA ALA A 163 -7.95 3.98 14.66
C ALA A 163 -9.23 3.64 13.91
N LEU A 164 -9.18 2.76 12.90
CA LEU A 164 -10.38 2.25 12.22
C LEU A 164 -11.36 1.59 13.20
N ARG A 165 -10.83 0.75 14.09
CA ARG A 165 -11.64 0.03 15.09
C ARG A 165 -12.21 0.96 16.16
N THR A 166 -11.41 1.88 16.70
CA THR A 166 -11.81 2.67 17.88
C THR A 166 -12.46 4.00 17.55
N ARG A 167 -12.01 4.71 16.52
CA ARG A 167 -12.58 6.01 16.12
C ARG A 167 -13.87 5.84 15.32
N TYR A 168 -13.94 4.80 14.48
CA TYR A 168 -15.07 4.58 13.59
C TYR A 168 -15.93 3.36 13.95
N GLY A 169 -15.52 2.54 14.93
CA GLY A 169 -16.31 1.40 15.39
C GLY A 169 -16.49 0.30 14.35
N ILE A 170 -15.67 0.26 13.29
CA ILE A 170 -15.84 -0.68 12.19
C ILE A 170 -15.39 -2.08 12.66
N SER A 171 -16.23 -3.11 12.49
CA SER A 171 -15.87 -4.48 12.84
C SER A 171 -14.87 -5.11 11.84
N PRO A 172 -14.01 -6.06 12.26
CA PRO A 172 -13.00 -6.69 11.39
C PRO A 172 -13.54 -7.29 10.09
N GLU A 173 -14.70 -7.94 10.18
CA GLU A 173 -15.40 -8.58 9.06
C GLU A 173 -15.88 -7.58 8.01
N ASN A 174 -15.95 -6.29 8.35
CA ASN A 174 -16.31 -5.19 7.45
C ASN A 174 -15.07 -4.40 6.97
N ILE A 175 -13.86 -4.87 7.28
CA ILE A 175 -12.61 -4.25 6.83
C ILE A 175 -11.98 -5.14 5.75
N ILE A 176 -11.66 -4.52 4.62
CA ILE A 176 -10.85 -5.13 3.56
C ILE A 176 -9.46 -4.51 3.64
N LEU A 177 -8.41 -5.30 3.81
CA LEU A 177 -7.06 -4.77 3.67
C LEU A 177 -6.70 -4.73 2.19
N TYR A 178 -6.16 -3.62 1.72
CA TYR A 178 -5.66 -3.48 0.36
C TYR A 178 -4.21 -3.01 0.42
N GLY A 179 -3.28 -3.81 -0.11
CA GLY A 179 -1.90 -3.39 -0.29
C GLY A 179 -1.55 -3.27 -1.77
N GLN A 180 -0.88 -2.18 -2.15
CA GLN A 180 -0.32 -2.02 -3.50
C GLN A 180 1.20 -2.01 -3.46
N SER A 181 1.84 -2.86 -4.28
CA SER A 181 3.30 -2.96 -4.38
C SER A 181 3.92 -3.15 -2.99
N ILE A 182 4.79 -2.24 -2.52
CA ILE A 182 5.34 -2.28 -1.17
C ILE A 182 4.29 -2.28 -0.05
N GLY A 183 3.10 -1.73 -0.28
CA GLY A 183 1.98 -1.75 0.66
C GLY A 183 1.41 -3.15 0.91
N THR A 184 1.73 -4.14 0.06
CA THR A 184 1.41 -5.56 0.31
C THR A 184 2.18 -6.12 1.51
N VAL A 185 3.34 -5.57 1.83
CA VAL A 185 4.19 -6.02 2.96
C VAL A 185 3.50 -5.86 4.32
N PRO A 186 3.07 -4.65 4.74
CA PRO A 186 2.35 -4.49 6.01
C PRO A 186 0.99 -5.18 5.96
N THR A 187 0.34 -5.24 4.79
CA THR A 187 -0.95 -5.92 4.61
C THR A 187 -0.85 -7.42 4.88
N VAL A 188 0.15 -8.10 4.33
CA VAL A 188 0.42 -9.52 4.56
C VAL A 188 0.83 -9.76 6.02
N ASP A 189 1.73 -8.93 6.58
CA ASP A 189 2.12 -9.07 7.98
C ASP A 189 0.92 -8.98 8.93
N PHE A 190 0.07 -7.97 8.74
CA PHE A 190 -1.09 -7.76 9.59
C PHE A 190 -2.10 -8.91 9.46
N SER A 191 -2.46 -9.27 8.22
CA SER A 191 -3.43 -10.34 7.95
C SER A 191 -2.94 -11.75 8.30
N SER A 192 -1.63 -11.94 8.47
CA SER A 192 -1.06 -13.19 9.00
C SER A 192 -1.30 -13.37 10.50
N ARG A 193 -1.67 -12.29 11.21
CA ARG A 193 -1.90 -12.24 12.66
C ARG A 193 -3.38 -12.05 13.00
N TYR A 194 -4.15 -11.42 12.12
CA TYR A 194 -5.55 -11.08 12.35
C TYR A 194 -6.42 -11.44 11.16
N GLN A 195 -7.61 -11.97 11.47
CA GLN A 195 -8.64 -12.18 10.46
C GLN A 195 -9.40 -10.87 10.18
N VAL A 196 -9.66 -10.63 8.91
CA VAL A 196 -10.38 -9.47 8.38
C VAL A 196 -11.46 -9.96 7.40
N GLY A 197 -12.31 -9.04 6.91
CA GLY A 197 -13.31 -9.37 5.90
C GLY A 197 -12.67 -9.95 4.63
N ALA A 198 -11.62 -9.31 4.13
CA ALA A 198 -10.83 -9.80 3.00
C ALA A 198 -9.47 -9.11 2.88
N VAL A 199 -8.61 -9.64 2.02
CA VAL A 199 -7.32 -9.06 1.65
C VAL A 199 -7.23 -8.94 0.13
N ILE A 200 -6.78 -7.78 -0.34
CA ILE A 200 -6.43 -7.52 -1.74
C ILE A 200 -4.93 -7.24 -1.80
N LEU A 201 -4.21 -8.04 -2.57
CA LEU A 201 -2.78 -7.89 -2.82
C LEU A 201 -2.57 -7.51 -4.28
N HIS A 202 -2.24 -6.24 -4.53
CA HIS A 202 -1.98 -5.70 -5.86
C HIS A 202 -0.47 -5.60 -6.11
N SER A 203 0.02 -6.35 -7.09
CA SER A 203 1.43 -6.52 -7.45
C SER A 203 2.30 -6.86 -6.23
N PRO A 204 1.99 -7.96 -5.49
CA PRO A 204 2.73 -8.29 -4.27
C PRO A 204 4.14 -8.77 -4.54
N LEU A 205 5.04 -8.51 -3.59
CA LEU A 205 6.38 -9.11 -3.56
C LEU A 205 6.47 -10.28 -2.59
N MET A 206 7.19 -11.33 -3.00
CA MET A 206 7.57 -12.45 -2.13
C MET A 206 8.55 -12.03 -1.02
N SER A 207 9.61 -11.31 -1.41
CA SER A 207 10.58 -10.67 -0.53
C SER A 207 11.48 -9.70 -1.29
N GLY A 208 12.18 -8.82 -0.58
CA GLY A 208 13.10 -7.85 -1.17
C GLY A 208 14.27 -8.52 -1.91
N MET A 209 14.82 -9.62 -1.37
CA MET A 209 15.87 -10.37 -2.07
C MET A 209 15.36 -11.01 -3.37
N ARG A 210 14.10 -11.46 -3.41
CA ARG A 210 13.52 -12.05 -4.63
C ARG A 210 13.24 -11.02 -5.71
N VAL A 211 12.92 -9.78 -5.33
CA VAL A 211 12.85 -8.66 -6.27
C VAL A 211 14.24 -8.35 -6.84
N ALA A 212 15.26 -8.25 -5.98
CA ALA A 212 16.62 -7.90 -6.41
C ALA A 212 17.34 -9.04 -7.17
N PHE A 213 17.05 -10.29 -6.83
CA PHE A 213 17.69 -11.49 -7.38
C PHE A 213 16.61 -12.55 -7.70
N PRO A 214 15.94 -12.47 -8.87
CA PRO A 214 14.78 -13.31 -9.19
C PRO A 214 15.01 -14.82 -9.13
N THR A 215 16.26 -15.27 -9.23
CA THR A 215 16.63 -16.70 -9.16
C THR A 215 16.70 -17.25 -7.73
N THR A 216 16.64 -16.39 -6.69
CA THR A 216 16.73 -16.86 -5.30
C THR A 216 15.43 -17.51 -4.85
N GLN A 217 15.49 -18.80 -4.49
CA GLN A 217 14.35 -19.50 -3.90
C GLN A 217 14.41 -19.54 -2.36
N ARG A 218 15.51 -19.10 -1.76
CA ARG A 218 15.75 -19.14 -0.31
C ARG A 218 15.42 -17.80 0.35
N THR A 219 14.76 -17.86 1.50
CA THR A 219 14.65 -16.71 2.41
C THR A 219 15.85 -16.68 3.33
N TRP A 220 16.59 -15.56 3.31
CA TRP A 220 17.79 -15.35 4.14
C TRP A 220 17.45 -14.56 5.40
N PHE A 221 18.26 -14.68 6.46
CA PHE A 221 18.00 -13.99 7.73
C PHE A 221 18.04 -12.44 7.61
N PHE A 222 18.65 -11.92 6.56
CA PHE A 222 18.74 -10.49 6.23
C PHE A 222 17.79 -10.09 5.10
N ASP A 223 16.93 -11.00 4.64
CA ASP A 223 15.94 -10.71 3.60
C ASP A 223 14.92 -9.69 4.14
N ALA A 224 14.69 -8.63 3.37
CA ALA A 224 13.72 -7.62 3.72
C ALA A 224 12.33 -8.09 3.30
N PHE A 225 11.31 -7.80 4.12
CA PHE A 225 9.91 -8.02 3.76
C PHE A 225 9.58 -9.46 3.32
N PRO A 226 9.91 -10.52 4.09
CA PRO A 226 9.65 -11.91 3.69
C PRO A 226 8.16 -12.28 3.75
N SER A 227 7.34 -11.67 2.89
CA SER A 227 5.91 -11.92 2.75
C SER A 227 5.62 -13.39 2.43
N ILE A 228 6.49 -14.04 1.65
CA ILE A 228 6.37 -15.45 1.27
C ILE A 228 6.29 -16.40 2.47
N ASP A 229 6.94 -16.05 3.59
CA ASP A 229 6.93 -16.86 4.82
C ASP A 229 5.68 -16.58 5.70
N LYS A 230 4.97 -15.49 5.42
CA LYS A 230 3.81 -15.01 6.19
C LYS A 230 2.48 -15.33 5.52
N VAL A 231 2.41 -15.29 4.19
CA VAL A 231 1.19 -15.53 3.41
C VAL A 231 0.47 -16.85 3.76
N PRO A 232 1.14 -17.98 4.01
CA PRO A 232 0.47 -19.22 4.41
C PRO A 232 -0.37 -19.13 5.70
N LYS A 233 -0.20 -18.06 6.49
CA LYS A 233 -0.95 -17.80 7.73
C LYS A 233 -2.16 -16.88 7.52
N VAL A 234 -2.35 -16.33 6.31
CA VAL A 234 -3.48 -15.44 6.00
C VAL A 234 -4.74 -16.27 5.78
N THR A 235 -5.63 -16.27 6.77
CA THR A 235 -6.87 -17.08 6.77
C THR A 235 -8.12 -16.33 6.27
N SER A 236 -7.96 -15.08 5.87
CA SER A 236 -9.02 -14.28 5.22
C SER A 236 -9.07 -14.61 3.72
N PRO A 237 -10.21 -14.40 3.02
CA PRO A 237 -10.25 -14.47 1.56
C PRO A 237 -9.23 -13.52 0.93
N VAL A 238 -8.42 -14.00 -0.02
CA VAL A 238 -7.36 -13.20 -0.66
C VAL A 238 -7.58 -13.09 -2.16
N LEU A 239 -7.71 -11.86 -2.66
CA LEU A 239 -7.64 -11.55 -4.08
C LEU A 239 -6.23 -11.07 -4.42
N VAL A 240 -5.56 -11.73 -5.36
CA VAL A 240 -4.29 -11.27 -5.93
C VAL A 240 -4.56 -10.64 -7.30
N ILE A 241 -3.97 -9.47 -7.53
CA ILE A 241 -4.03 -8.71 -8.79
C ILE A 241 -2.60 -8.46 -9.24
N HIS A 242 -2.26 -8.75 -10.50
CA HIS A 242 -0.91 -8.52 -11.04
C HIS A 242 -0.94 -8.34 -12.57
N GLY A 243 -0.12 -7.44 -13.11
CA GLY A 243 0.13 -7.35 -14.56
C GLY A 243 1.07 -8.45 -15.07
N THR A 244 0.83 -8.99 -16.27
CA THR A 244 1.69 -10.06 -16.82
C THR A 244 3.04 -9.57 -17.32
N GLU A 245 3.18 -8.26 -17.58
CA GLU A 245 4.40 -7.60 -18.07
C GLU A 245 5.04 -6.70 -17.00
N ASP A 246 4.78 -6.95 -15.70
CA ASP A 246 5.33 -6.18 -14.58
C ASP A 246 6.86 -6.26 -14.52
N GLU A 247 7.50 -5.12 -14.83
CA GLU A 247 8.94 -4.96 -14.94
C GLU A 247 9.62 -4.59 -13.61
N VAL A 248 8.84 -4.29 -12.56
CA VAL A 248 9.35 -3.88 -11.24
C VAL A 248 9.27 -5.04 -10.26
N ILE A 249 8.16 -5.77 -10.26
CA ILE A 249 7.91 -6.95 -9.45
C ILE A 249 7.41 -8.02 -10.39
N ASP A 250 8.32 -8.91 -10.81
CA ASP A 250 8.03 -9.97 -11.77
C ASP A 250 6.73 -10.73 -11.43
N PHE A 251 5.95 -11.03 -12.47
CA PHE A 251 4.64 -11.71 -12.36
C PHE A 251 4.68 -13.00 -11.53
N SER A 252 5.82 -13.72 -11.51
CA SER A 252 5.99 -14.92 -10.67
C SER A 252 5.78 -14.66 -9.18
N HIS A 253 5.99 -13.43 -8.70
CA HIS A 253 5.69 -13.06 -7.32
C HIS A 253 4.19 -13.13 -7.04
N GLY A 254 3.35 -12.57 -7.91
CA GLY A 254 1.90 -12.65 -7.82
C GLY A 254 1.41 -14.09 -7.84
N VAL A 255 1.89 -14.88 -8.80
CA VAL A 255 1.54 -16.31 -8.93
C VAL A 255 1.92 -17.10 -7.68
N THR A 256 3.16 -16.96 -7.21
CA THR A 256 3.63 -17.72 -6.04
C THR A 256 2.88 -17.32 -4.77
N ILE A 257 2.61 -16.02 -4.58
CA ILE A 257 1.83 -15.54 -3.43
C ILE A 257 0.40 -16.10 -3.49
N TYR A 258 -0.24 -16.07 -4.66
CA TYR A 258 -1.56 -16.67 -4.89
C TYR A 258 -1.59 -18.16 -4.52
N GLU A 259 -0.63 -18.94 -5.00
CA GLU A 259 -0.54 -20.39 -4.71
C GLU A 259 -0.32 -20.70 -3.22
N LYS A 260 0.31 -19.79 -2.48
CA LYS A 260 0.59 -19.94 -1.05
C LYS A 260 -0.54 -19.46 -0.15
N CYS A 261 -1.51 -18.71 -0.69
CA CYS A 261 -2.68 -18.23 0.05
C CYS A 261 -3.66 -19.38 0.34
N PRO A 262 -3.94 -19.73 1.60
CA PRO A 262 -4.84 -20.83 1.95
C PRO A 262 -6.29 -20.64 1.46
N ARG A 263 -6.72 -19.38 1.29
CA ARG A 263 -8.07 -19.00 0.85
C ARG A 263 -8.01 -17.97 -0.28
N ALA A 264 -7.18 -18.24 -1.28
CA ALA A 264 -7.15 -17.43 -2.49
C ALA A 264 -8.49 -17.55 -3.24
N VAL A 265 -9.09 -16.42 -3.63
CA VAL A 265 -10.20 -16.37 -4.59
C VAL A 265 -9.66 -16.24 -6.00
N GLN A 266 -10.51 -16.33 -7.03
CA GLN A 266 -10.08 -16.18 -8.42
C GLN A 266 -9.19 -14.93 -8.59
N PRO A 267 -7.92 -15.06 -9.02
CA PRO A 267 -7.03 -13.91 -9.14
C PRO A 267 -7.39 -13.08 -10.38
N LEU A 268 -6.78 -11.91 -10.50
CA LEU A 268 -6.78 -11.13 -11.73
C LEU A 268 -5.36 -10.96 -12.25
N TRP A 269 -5.08 -11.64 -13.36
CA TRP A 269 -3.88 -11.42 -14.16
C TRP A 269 -4.26 -10.51 -15.31
N VAL A 270 -3.71 -9.29 -15.34
CA VAL A 270 -4.02 -8.31 -16.38
C VAL A 270 -3.00 -8.47 -17.50
N GLU A 271 -3.43 -9.08 -18.60
CA GLU A 271 -2.58 -9.36 -19.74
C GLU A 271 -2.04 -8.06 -20.37
N GLY A 272 -0.72 -7.95 -20.52
CA GLY A 272 -0.05 -6.79 -21.11
C GLY A 272 0.13 -5.59 -20.17
N ALA A 273 -0.37 -5.65 -18.93
CA ALA A 273 -0.16 -4.59 -17.95
C ALA A 273 1.23 -4.72 -17.29
N GLY A 274 1.88 -3.58 -17.08
CA GLY A 274 3.10 -3.42 -16.29
C GLY A 274 2.81 -3.09 -14.83
N HIS A 275 3.80 -2.57 -14.09
CA HIS A 275 3.65 -2.31 -12.65
C HIS A 275 2.68 -1.17 -12.30
N ASN A 276 2.57 -0.18 -13.17
CA ASN A 276 1.95 1.13 -12.86
C ASN A 276 0.73 1.46 -13.72
N ASP A 277 0.24 0.52 -14.53
CA ASP A 277 -0.89 0.75 -15.44
C ASP A 277 -2.05 -0.24 -15.27
N VAL A 278 -1.96 -1.19 -14.33
CA VAL A 278 -3.01 -2.18 -14.04
C VAL A 278 -4.37 -1.52 -13.84
N GLU A 279 -4.44 -0.40 -13.12
CA GLU A 279 -5.70 0.30 -12.84
C GLU A 279 -6.32 0.97 -14.07
N MET A 280 -5.58 1.11 -15.18
CA MET A 280 -6.06 1.66 -16.43
C MET A 280 -6.90 0.64 -17.23
N TYR A 281 -6.77 -0.66 -16.93
CA TYR A 281 -7.53 -1.72 -17.58
C TYR A 281 -8.91 -1.90 -16.93
N SER A 282 -9.97 -2.02 -17.74
CA SER A 282 -11.35 -2.12 -17.20
C SER A 282 -11.55 -3.35 -16.30
N GLN A 283 -10.84 -4.44 -16.60
CA GLN A 283 -10.85 -5.70 -15.86
C GLN A 283 -10.51 -5.51 -14.37
N TYR A 284 -9.65 -4.53 -14.04
CA TYR A 284 -9.31 -4.19 -12.66
C TYR A 284 -10.54 -3.84 -11.85
N LEU A 285 -11.35 -2.90 -12.36
CA LEU A 285 -12.54 -2.45 -11.66
C LEU A 285 -13.64 -3.52 -11.68
N GLU A 286 -13.79 -4.24 -12.78
CA GLU A 286 -14.77 -5.33 -12.92
C GLU A 286 -14.52 -6.44 -11.89
N ARG A 287 -13.26 -6.89 -11.76
CA ARG A 287 -12.88 -7.90 -10.77
C ARG A 287 -13.14 -7.43 -9.34
N LEU A 288 -12.76 -6.19 -9.03
CA LEU A 288 -12.96 -5.64 -7.69
C LEU A 288 -14.44 -5.53 -7.32
N LYS A 289 -15.29 -5.08 -8.25
CA LYS A 289 -16.74 -5.07 -8.05
C LYS A 289 -17.29 -6.47 -7.79
N GLN A 290 -16.87 -7.45 -8.60
CA GLN A 290 -17.27 -8.84 -8.42
C GLN A 290 -16.84 -9.37 -7.04
N PHE A 291 -15.60 -9.10 -6.62
CA PHE A 291 -15.10 -9.53 -5.33
C PHE A 291 -15.91 -8.91 -4.17
N VAL A 292 -16.01 -7.59 -4.16
CA VAL A 292 -16.60 -6.83 -3.04
C VAL A 292 -18.11 -7.01 -2.96
N SER A 293 -18.82 -6.93 -4.09
CA SER A 293 -20.28 -6.86 -4.10
C SER A 293 -20.95 -8.23 -4.22
N VAL A 294 -20.23 -9.26 -4.68
CA VAL A 294 -20.79 -10.60 -4.91
C VAL A 294 -20.10 -11.64 -4.03
N GLU A 295 -18.78 -11.77 -4.09
CA GLU A 295 -18.06 -12.85 -3.38
C GLU A 295 -18.01 -12.63 -1.86
N LEU A 296 -17.91 -11.40 -1.37
CA LEU A 296 -17.86 -11.11 0.08
C LEU A 296 -19.24 -10.98 0.75
N VAL A 297 -20.32 -10.97 -0.03
CA VAL A 297 -21.70 -10.82 0.47
C VAL A 297 -22.43 -12.16 0.57
N ASN A 298 -22.01 -13.15 -0.23
CA ASN A 298 -22.56 -14.51 -0.26
C ASN A 298 -21.73 -15.47 0.59
#